data_AF-A0A7Y8WUV9-F1
#
_entry.id   AF-A0A7Y8WUV9-F1
#
_cell.length_a   1.000
_cell.length_b   1.000
_cell.length_c   1.000
_cell.angle_alpha   90.00
_cell.angle_beta   90.00
_cell.angle_gamma   90.00
#
_symmetry.space_group_name_H-M   'P 1'
#
loop_
_entity.id
_entity.type
_entity.pdbx_description
1 polymer ?
#
loop_
_entity_poly.entity_id
_entity_poly.type
_entity_poly.pdbx_seq_one_letter_code
_entity_poly.pdbx_strand_id
1 'polypeptide(L)' 'MSSGNQPSEQARRMREEAEELELEAQRATDPEARQRLTEKALRIREKIEQDNGPESATMDPM' A
#
# COMPACT_ATOMS: atom_id res chain seq x y z
N MET A 1 25.80 -1.49 12.82
CA MET A 1 24.48 -1.06 13.31
C MET A 1 23.50 -1.31 12.17
N SER A 2 22.60 -2.29 12.31
CA SER A 2 21.59 -2.56 11.28
C SER A 2 20.54 -1.46 11.33
N SER A 3 20.73 -0.42 10.52
CA SER A 3 19.68 0.53 10.17
C SER A 3 18.72 -0.16 9.20
N GLY A 4 17.98 -1.13 9.69
CA GLY A 4 17.01 -1.87 8.93
C GLY A 4 15.84 -2.22 9.83
N ASN A 5 14.65 -1.84 9.41
CA ASN A 5 13.38 -2.39 9.89
C ASN A 5 12.64 -1.66 11.02
N GLN A 6 12.54 -0.33 10.96
CA GLN A 6 11.28 0.30 11.37
C GLN A 6 10.56 0.69 10.09
N PRO A 7 9.65 -0.14 9.53
CA PRO A 7 8.67 0.39 8.59
C PRO A 7 8.04 1.58 9.31
N SER A 8 8.23 2.76 8.73
CA SER A 8 7.79 4.02 9.30
C SER A 8 6.35 3.87 9.74
N GLU A 9 5.96 4.47 10.86
CA GLU A 9 4.59 4.34 11.40
C GLU A 9 3.51 4.57 10.31
N GLN A 10 3.84 5.40 9.32
CA GLN A 10 3.14 5.60 8.06
C GLN A 10 2.95 4.32 7.22
N ALA A 11 4.00 3.55 6.94
CA ALA A 11 3.91 2.28 6.22
C ALA A 11 3.03 1.24 6.95
N ARG A 12 2.94 1.32 8.29
CA ARG A 12 2.04 0.46 9.07
C ARG A 12 0.59 0.90 8.95
N ARG A 13 0.32 2.20 9.08
CA ARG A 13 -1.03 2.79 8.87
C ARG A 13 -1.55 2.55 7.46
N MET A 14 -0.69 2.69 6.45
CA MET A 14 -1.05 2.41 5.06
C MET A 14 -1.38 0.92 4.84
N ARG A 15 -0.69 -0.01 5.51
CA ARG A 15 -1.05 -1.43 5.44
C ARG A 15 -2.42 -1.70 6.05
N GLU A 16 -2.68 -1.14 7.24
CA GLU A 16 -3.97 -1.22 7.91
C GLU A 16 -5.10 -0.67 7.01
N GLU A 17 -4.89 0.47 6.34
CA GLU A 17 -5.86 1.05 5.39
C GLU A 17 -6.10 0.14 4.18
N ALA A 18 -5.06 -0.49 3.63
CA ALA A 18 -5.21 -1.44 2.53
C ALA A 18 -6.00 -2.69 2.94
N GLU A 19 -5.78 -3.20 4.15
CA GLU A 19 -6.52 -4.35 4.69
C GLU A 19 -7.99 -4.01 4.93
N GLU A 20 -8.31 -2.82 5.44
CA GLU A 20 -9.70 -2.35 5.57
C GLU A 20 -10.41 -2.27 4.22
N LEU A 21 -9.73 -1.74 3.19
CA LEU A 21 -10.28 -1.66 1.84
C LEU A 21 -10.52 -3.06 1.23
N GLU A 22 -9.65 -4.04 1.46
CA GLU A 22 -9.86 -5.42 1.02
C GLU A 22 -11.01 -6.11 1.77
N LEU A 23 -11.19 -5.81 3.06
CA LEU A 23 -12.32 -6.29 3.87
C LEU A 23 -13.63 -5.68 3.40
N GLU A 24 -13.63 -4.38 3.09
CA GLU A 24 -14.80 -3.70 2.51
C GLU A 24 -15.10 -4.25 1.11
N ALA A 25 -14.08 -4.51 0.30
CA ALA A 25 -14.22 -5.13 -1.02
C ALA A 25 -14.86 -6.52 -0.93
N GLN A 26 -14.47 -7.33 0.08
CA GLN A 26 -15.06 -8.65 0.31
C GLN A 26 -16.52 -8.57 0.78
N ARG A 27 -16.88 -7.53 1.53
CA ARG A 27 -18.26 -7.27 1.96
C ARG A 27 -19.11 -6.62 0.88
N ALA A 28 -18.47 -5.94 -0.08
CA ALA A 28 -19.14 -5.31 -1.19
C ALA A 28 -19.82 -6.38 -2.06
N THR A 29 -21.14 -6.26 -2.18
CA THR A 29 -21.96 -7.13 -3.02
C THR A 29 -21.90 -6.70 -4.49
N ASP A 30 -21.48 -5.47 -4.74
CA ASP A 30 -21.33 -4.91 -6.07
C ASP A 30 -19.94 -5.22 -6.66
N PRO A 31 -19.87 -5.82 -7.86
CA PRO A 31 -18.61 -6.23 -8.47
C PRO A 31 -17.73 -5.04 -8.91
N GLU A 32 -18.31 -3.88 -9.20
CA GLU A 32 -17.58 -2.67 -9.58
C GLU A 32 -17.00 -1.98 -8.34
N ALA A 33 -17.79 -1.88 -7.26
CA ALA A 33 -17.32 -1.39 -5.97
C ALA A 33 -16.19 -2.26 -5.41
N ARG A 34 -16.31 -3.59 -5.50
CA ARG A 34 -15.25 -4.53 -5.11
C ARG A 34 -13.96 -4.26 -5.89
N GLN A 35 -14.03 -4.11 -7.21
CA GLN A 35 -12.85 -3.84 -8.04
C GLN A 35 -12.18 -2.52 -7.64
N ARG A 36 -12.94 -1.45 -7.47
CA ARG A 36 -12.39 -0.13 -7.06
C ARG A 36 -11.71 -0.20 -5.70
N LEU A 37 -12.29 -0.92 -4.74
CA LEU A 37 -11.72 -1.09 -3.39
C LEU A 37 -10.43 -1.93 -3.42
N THR A 38 -10.43 -3.03 -4.18
CA THR A 38 -9.22 -3.85 -4.38
C THR A 38 -8.11 -3.08 -5.10
N GLU A 39 -8.42 -2.31 -6.15
CA GLU A 39 -7.45 -1.45 -6.83
C GLU A 39 -6.86 -0.40 -5.89
N LYS A 40 -7.68 0.17 -5.02
CA LYS A 40 -7.24 1.17 -4.04
C LYS A 40 -6.30 0.54 -3.00
N ALA A 41 -6.61 -0.65 -2.51
CA ALA A 41 -5.71 -1.40 -1.62
C ALA A 41 -4.37 -1.74 -2.29
N LEU A 42 -4.40 -2.15 -3.56
CA LEU A 42 -3.21 -2.42 -4.38
C LEU A 42 -2.31 -1.17 -4.52
N ARG A 43 -2.89 -0.01 -4.85
CA ARG A 43 -2.12 1.24 -4.94
C ARG A 43 -1.48 1.65 -3.62
N ILE A 44 -2.13 1.39 -2.50
CA ILE A 44 -1.56 1.69 -1.19
C ILE A 44 -0.34 0.79 -0.91
N ARG A 45 -0.41 -0.50 -1.25
CA ARG A 45 0.72 -1.43 -1.16
C ARG A 45 1.88 -1.02 -2.06
N GLU A 46 1.60 -0.67 -3.31
CA GLU A 46 2.60 -0.17 -4.26
C GLU A 46 3.28 1.10 -3.72
N LYS A 47 2.51 2.03 -3.15
CA LYS A 47 3.06 3.24 -2.55
C LYS A 47 3.92 2.94 -1.32
N ILE A 48 3.54 1.99 -0.46
CA ILE A 48 4.39 1.53 0.65
C ILE A 48 5.70 0.97 0.12
N GLU A 49 5.66 0.18 -0.96
CA GLU A 49 6.85 -0.40 -1.58
C GLU A 49 7.74 0.67 -2.21
N GLN A 50 7.18 1.71 -2.82
CA GLN A 50 7.94 2.87 -3.32
C GLN A 50 8.55 3.72 -2.18
N ASP A 51 7.79 3.97 -1.11
CA ASP A 51 8.24 4.76 0.06
C ASP A 51 9.26 4.00 0.94
N ASN A 52 9.21 2.66 0.97
CA ASN A 52 10.07 1.83 1.84
C ASN A 52 11.08 0.95 1.08
N GLY A 53 11.00 0.91 -0.24
CA GLY A 53 11.93 0.20 -1.11
C GLY A 53 13.21 1.00 -1.37
N PRO A 54 14.29 0.35 -1.80
CA PRO A 54 15.56 1.01 -2.14
C PRO A 54 15.42 2.00 -3.33
N GLU A 55 14.31 1.98 -4.06
CA GLU A 55 14.06 2.83 -5.24
C GLU A 55 13.70 4.29 -4.91
N SER A 56 13.32 4.63 -3.67
CA SER A 56 13.19 6.05 -3.27
C SER A 56 14.53 6.81 -3.29
N ALA A 57 15.65 6.12 -3.50
CA ALA A 57 16.97 6.74 -3.69
C ALA A 57 17.36 6.97 -5.16
N THR A 58 16.69 6.38 -6.16
CA THR A 58 17.10 6.56 -7.57
C THR A 58 15.94 6.38 -8.55
N MET A 59 15.20 7.45 -8.83
CA MET A 59 14.69 7.68 -10.18
C MET A 59 14.45 9.19 -10.39
N ASP A 60 15.56 9.91 -10.54
CA ASP A 60 15.63 11.13 -11.35
C ASP A 60 16.37 10.75 -12.66
N PRO A 61 16.02 11.33 -13.82
CA PRO A 61 15.80 10.61 -15.06
C PRO A 61 17.00 10.63 -16.03
N MET A 62 17.02 9.65 -16.96
CA MET A 62 17.51 9.84 -18.32
C MET A 62 16.59 9.13 -19.30
#